data_AF-A0A917XCD7-F1
#
_entry.id   AF-A0A917XCD7-F1
#
_cell.length_a   1.000
_cell.length_b   1.000
_cell.length_c   1.000
_cell.angle_alpha   90.00
_cell.angle_beta   90.00
_cell.angle_gamma   90.00
#
_symmetry.space_group_name_H-M   'P 1'
#
loop_
_entity.id
_entity.type
_entity.pdbx_description
1 polymer ?
#
loop_
_entity_poly.entity_id
_entity_poly.type
_entity_poly.pdbx_seq_one_letter_code
_entity_poly.pdbx_strand_id
1 'polypeptide(L)'
;MSIAHWASESEAVTFTDLSRNPKAVAARAAALGCLRVTHRDAPDMVLTTAVHAERTEENLTTESRLFLALMKQDDGARSLLLALPEVFPWVRHLGGEEVREFTVELLDALSDAAEPGAKEAVHRAVVSWRATARINADPDQLREALRPLGDVDLGPVEVYE
;
A
#
# COMPACT_ATOMS: atom_id res chain seq x y z
N MET A 1 -13.10 13.18 0.27
CA MET A 1 -11.64 13.30 0.41
C MET A 1 -11.00 12.59 -0.76
N SER A 2 -10.06 13.25 -1.44
CA SER A 2 -9.63 12.88 -2.79
C SER A 2 -8.83 11.58 -2.77
N ILE A 3 -9.42 10.58 -3.41
CA ILE A 3 -8.79 9.30 -3.74
C ILE A 3 -7.59 9.62 -4.65
N ALA A 4 -6.47 8.94 -4.44
CA ALA A 4 -5.28 9.03 -5.29
C ALA A 4 -5.68 9.10 -6.77
N HIS A 5 -5.45 10.26 -7.39
CA HIS A 5 -5.70 10.45 -8.81
C HIS A 5 -4.64 9.65 -9.56
N TRP A 6 -4.99 8.41 -9.92
CA TRP A 6 -4.21 7.66 -10.89
C TRP A 6 -4.25 8.43 -12.20
N ALA A 7 -3.07 8.77 -12.71
CA ALA A 7 -2.85 9.40 -13.99
C ALA A 7 -3.72 8.74 -15.07
N SER A 8 -4.72 9.48 -15.54
CA SER A 8 -5.51 9.15 -16.74
C SER A 8 -4.55 8.92 -17.92
N GLU A 9 -4.96 8.19 -18.97
CA GLU A 9 -4.14 8.03 -20.20
C GLU A 9 -3.68 9.39 -20.79
N SER A 10 -4.41 10.47 -20.50
CA SER A 10 -4.05 11.86 -20.79
C SER A 10 -2.83 12.41 -20.02
N GLU A 11 -2.24 11.64 -19.11
CA GLU A 11 -1.11 11.98 -18.23
C GLU A 11 0.06 10.99 -18.39
N ALA A 12 0.08 10.22 -19.47
CA ALA A 12 1.17 9.32 -19.84
C ALA A 12 1.99 9.84 -21.03
N VAL A 13 3.27 9.52 -21.05
CA VAL A 13 4.21 9.68 -22.19
C VAL A 13 5.06 8.43 -22.34
N THR A 14 5.66 8.21 -23.51
CA THR A 14 6.64 7.13 -23.66
C THR A 14 8.03 7.57 -23.20
N PHE A 15 8.87 6.60 -22.82
CA PHE A 15 10.28 6.87 -22.56
C PHE A 15 10.99 7.48 -23.78
N THR A 16 10.58 7.09 -25.00
CA THR A 16 11.07 7.70 -26.24
C THR A 16 10.70 9.19 -26.34
N ASP A 17 9.50 9.59 -25.94
CA ASP A 17 9.09 11.00 -25.93
C ASP A 17 9.87 11.82 -24.90
N LEU A 18 10.13 11.24 -23.72
CA LEU A 18 11.00 11.84 -22.70
C LEU A 18 12.41 12.08 -23.25
N SER A 19 12.98 11.11 -23.96
CA SER A 19 14.30 11.23 -24.59
C SER A 19 14.33 12.29 -25.69
N ARG A 20 13.29 12.36 -26.52
CA ARG A 20 13.21 13.30 -27.66
C ARG A 20 12.92 14.74 -27.23
N ASN A 21 12.05 14.94 -26.24
CA ASN A 21 11.55 16.26 -25.84
C ASN A 21 11.63 16.50 -24.32
N PRO A 22 12.82 16.36 -23.69
CA PRO A 22 12.95 16.32 -22.23
C PRO A 22 12.42 17.59 -21.53
N LYS A 23 12.63 18.77 -22.13
CA LYS A 23 12.17 20.04 -21.55
C LYS A 23 10.64 20.16 -21.54
N ALA A 24 9.98 19.76 -22.63
CA ALA A 24 8.52 19.82 -22.72
C ALA A 24 7.87 18.80 -21.78
N VAL A 25 8.45 17.61 -21.68
CA VAL A 25 7.99 16.56 -20.76
C VAL A 25 8.18 16.97 -19.30
N ALA A 26 9.32 17.56 -18.94
CA ALA A 26 9.56 18.08 -17.60
C ALA A 26 8.60 19.23 -17.24
N ALA A 27 8.36 20.17 -18.15
CA ALA A 27 7.40 21.25 -17.94
C ALA A 27 5.98 20.72 -17.73
N ARG A 28 5.59 19.69 -18.49
CA ARG A 28 4.29 19.02 -18.33
C ARG A 28 4.19 18.29 -17.00
N ALA A 29 5.24 17.57 -16.57
CA ALA A 29 5.27 16.91 -15.27
C ALA A 29 5.18 17.93 -14.12
N ALA A 30 5.83 19.09 -14.24
CA ALA A 30 5.72 20.17 -13.25
C ALA A 30 4.30 20.77 -13.20
N ALA A 31 3.64 20.94 -14.35
CA ALA A 31 2.29 21.46 -14.42
C ALA A 31 1.23 20.49 -13.88
N LEU A 32 1.41 19.18 -14.11
CA LEU A 32 0.49 18.13 -13.67
C LEU A 32 0.80 17.61 -12.26
N GLY A 33 1.97 17.92 -11.70
CA GLY A 33 2.45 17.38 -10.42
C GLY A 33 3.09 16.00 -10.57
N CYS A 34 2.54 15.12 -11.40
CA CYS A 34 3.17 13.87 -11.81
C CYS A 34 2.83 13.52 -13.26
N LEU A 35 3.68 12.70 -13.89
CA LEU A 35 3.48 12.21 -15.26
C LEU A 35 3.98 10.77 -15.36
N ARG A 36 3.13 9.85 -15.84
CA ARG A 36 3.55 8.46 -16.07
C ARG A 36 4.44 8.39 -17.31
N VAL A 37 5.57 7.71 -17.20
CA VAL A 37 6.49 7.42 -18.29
C VAL A 37 6.44 5.91 -18.55
N THR A 38 5.89 5.53 -19.69
CA THR A 38 5.76 4.13 -20.09
C THR A 38 7.07 3.62 -20.71
N HIS A 39 7.47 2.41 -20.33
CA HIS A 39 8.66 1.75 -20.86
C HIS A 39 8.29 0.38 -21.42
N ARG A 40 8.77 0.07 -22.64
CA ARG A 40 8.40 -1.19 -23.32
C ARG A 40 8.93 -2.42 -22.57
N ASP A 41 10.17 -2.34 -22.12
CA ASP A 41 10.94 -3.48 -21.63
C ASP A 41 11.25 -3.39 -20.13
N ALA A 42 10.59 -2.49 -19.41
CA ALA A 42 10.82 -2.24 -17.99
C ALA A 42 9.54 -1.69 -17.35
N PRO A 43 9.42 -1.69 -16.01
CA PRO A 43 8.29 -1.08 -15.33
C PRO A 43 8.13 0.40 -15.70
N ASP A 44 6.87 0.83 -15.76
CA ASP A 44 6.55 2.25 -15.90
C ASP A 44 7.13 3.08 -14.75
N MET A 45 7.56 4.29 -15.07
CA MET A 45 8.09 5.24 -14.10
C MET A 45 7.11 6.40 -13.91
N VAL A 46 7.31 7.18 -12.85
CA VAL A 46 6.62 8.45 -12.65
C VAL A 46 7.66 9.56 -12.62
N LEU A 47 7.49 10.55 -13.50
CA LEU A 47 8.26 11.78 -13.46
C LEU A 47 7.51 12.81 -12.61
N THR A 48 8.17 13.35 -11.61
CA THR A 48 7.67 14.44 -10.78
C THR A 48 8.82 15.39 -10.46
N THR A 49 8.50 16.57 -9.92
CA THR A 49 9.53 17.48 -9.41
C THR A 49 9.97 17.00 -8.02
N ALA A 50 11.25 17.20 -7.68
CA ALA A 50 11.77 16.81 -6.37
C ALA A 50 10.95 17.43 -5.22
N VAL A 51 10.63 18.73 -5.32
CA VAL A 51 9.80 19.46 -4.35
C VAL A 51 8.41 18.81 -4.19
N HIS A 52 7.81 18.29 -5.26
CA HIS A 52 6.51 17.63 -5.17
C HIS A 52 6.61 16.23 -4.54
N ALA A 53 7.68 15.48 -4.85
CA ALA A 53 7.96 14.20 -4.21
C ALA A 53 8.18 14.37 -2.70
N GLU A 54 9.05 15.31 -2.30
CA GLU A 54 9.34 15.65 -0.90
C GLU A 54 8.07 16.07 -0.15
N ARG A 55 7.28 16.99 -0.70
CA ARG A 55 6.01 17.41 -0.10
C ARG A 55 5.01 16.28 0.05
N THR A 56 4.95 15.35 -0.90
CA THR A 56 4.05 14.20 -0.81
C THR A 56 4.43 13.28 0.34
N GLU A 57 5.73 13.10 0.58
CA GLU A 57 6.27 12.33 1.71
C GLU A 57 6.06 13.03 3.06
N GLU A 58 6.35 14.34 3.12
CA GLU A 58 6.07 15.17 4.30
C GLU A 58 4.59 15.14 4.67
N ASN A 59 3.70 15.33 3.69
CA ASN A 59 2.25 15.29 3.90
C ASN A 59 1.80 13.94 4.45
N LEU A 60 2.27 12.82 3.87
CA LEU A 60 1.92 11.49 4.35
C LEU A 60 2.40 11.29 5.80
N THR A 61 3.61 11.75 6.13
CA THR A 61 4.13 11.71 7.50
C THR A 61 3.25 12.50 8.47
N THR A 62 2.85 13.72 8.09
CA THR A 62 1.96 14.56 8.89
C THR A 62 0.58 13.93 9.06
N GLU A 63 -0.01 13.42 7.99
CA GLU A 63 -1.31 12.74 8.01
C GLU A 63 -1.29 11.50 8.91
N SER A 64 -0.27 10.64 8.78
CA SER A 64 -0.11 9.45 9.64
C SER A 64 0.01 9.84 11.12
N ARG A 65 0.78 10.88 11.45
CA ARG A 65 0.93 11.37 12.83
C ARG A 65 -0.39 11.90 13.39
N LEU A 66 -1.15 12.67 12.61
CA LEU A 66 -2.47 13.16 13.00
C LEU A 66 -3.44 12.00 13.21
N PHE A 67 -3.45 11.03 12.29
CA PHE A 67 -4.28 9.83 12.39
C PHE A 67 -3.96 9.03 13.66
N LEU A 68 -2.69 8.74 13.93
CA LEU A 68 -2.27 8.00 15.13
C LEU A 68 -2.59 8.76 16.42
N ALA A 69 -2.48 10.09 16.42
CA ALA A 69 -2.89 10.90 17.57
C ALA A 69 -4.40 10.81 17.84
N LEU A 70 -5.23 10.72 16.79
CA LEU A 70 -6.67 10.47 16.93
C LEU A 70 -6.95 9.05 17.44
N MET A 71 -6.19 8.04 17.00
CA MET A 71 -6.38 6.65 17.42
C MET A 71 -6.03 6.39 18.89
N LYS A 72 -5.14 7.21 19.47
CA LYS A 72 -4.78 7.14 20.90
C LYS A 72 -5.90 7.62 21.84
N GLN A 73 -6.98 8.20 21.32
CA GLN A 73 -8.16 8.56 22.11
C GLN A 73 -9.05 7.32 22.31
N ASP A 74 -9.68 7.18 23.48
CA ASP A 74 -10.45 5.98 23.86
C ASP A 74 -11.53 5.59 22.83
N ASP A 75 -12.20 6.58 22.24
CA ASP A 75 -13.22 6.35 21.20
C ASP A 75 -12.63 6.15 19.79
N GLY A 76 -11.37 6.55 19.58
CA GLY A 76 -10.70 6.51 18.27
C GLY A 76 -10.46 5.09 17.78
N ALA A 77 -9.83 4.24 18.60
CA ALA A 77 -9.57 2.85 18.25
C ALA A 77 -10.86 2.04 17.99
N ARG A 78 -11.91 2.29 18.79
CA ARG A 78 -13.22 1.65 18.57
C ARG A 78 -13.86 2.12 17.26
N SER A 79 -13.82 3.41 16.98
CA SER A 79 -14.36 3.98 15.74
C SER A 79 -13.63 3.45 14.51
N LEU A 80 -12.30 3.25 14.59
CA LEU A 80 -11.53 2.65 13.51
C LEU A 80 -12.00 1.23 13.21
N LEU A 81 -12.14 0.36 14.22
CA LEU A 81 -12.60 -1.00 14.03
C LEU A 81 -13.97 -1.07 13.34
N LEU A 82 -14.87 -0.11 13.64
CA LEU A 82 -16.17 0.00 12.99
C LEU A 82 -16.08 0.49 11.54
N ALA A 83 -15.11 1.34 11.23
CA ALA A 83 -14.91 1.91 9.89
C ALA A 83 -14.10 0.98 8.95
N LEU A 84 -13.31 0.05 9.48
CA LEU A 84 -12.45 -0.83 8.66
C LEU A 84 -13.19 -1.55 7.53
N PRO A 85 -14.40 -2.12 7.70
CA PRO A 85 -15.12 -2.76 6.61
C PRO A 85 -15.59 -1.81 5.50
N GLU A 86 -15.73 -0.51 5.80
CA GLU A 86 -16.07 0.51 4.79
C GLU A 86 -14.87 0.84 3.91
N VAL A 87 -13.68 0.94 4.53
CA VAL A 87 -12.42 1.24 3.84
C VAL A 87 -11.86 0.01 3.13
N PHE A 88 -11.93 -1.14 3.79
CA PHE A 88 -11.41 -2.42 3.34
C PHE A 88 -12.53 -3.47 3.35
N PRO A 89 -13.36 -3.54 2.29
CA PRO A 89 -14.51 -4.43 2.23
C PRO A 89 -14.21 -5.90 2.51
N TRP A 90 -13.00 -6.37 2.19
CA TRP A 90 -12.56 -7.75 2.42
C TRP A 90 -12.38 -8.11 3.91
N VAL A 91 -12.27 -7.12 4.81
CA VAL A 91 -12.16 -7.34 6.26
C VAL A 91 -13.36 -8.11 6.82
N ARG A 92 -14.53 -8.06 6.16
CA ARG A 92 -15.73 -8.84 6.53
C ARG A 92 -15.50 -10.36 6.56
N HIS A 93 -14.44 -10.85 5.90
CA HIS A 93 -14.08 -12.26 5.84
C HIS A 93 -13.03 -12.66 6.90
N LEU A 94 -12.58 -11.71 7.71
CA LEU A 94 -11.69 -11.97 8.84
C LEU A 94 -12.49 -12.23 10.11
N GLY A 95 -12.00 -13.13 10.95
CA GLY A 95 -12.45 -13.32 12.33
C GLY A 95 -12.03 -12.17 13.24
N GLY A 96 -12.64 -12.07 14.42
CA GLY A 96 -12.42 -10.93 15.32
C GLY A 96 -10.98 -10.76 15.82
N GLU A 97 -10.20 -11.84 15.88
CA GLU A 97 -8.77 -11.78 16.21
C GLU A 97 -7.92 -11.28 15.05
N GLU A 98 -8.11 -11.85 13.86
CA GLU A 98 -7.46 -11.42 12.61
C GLU A 98 -7.72 -9.93 12.31
N VAL A 99 -8.93 -9.41 12.56
CA VAL A 99 -9.21 -7.98 12.43
C VAL A 99 -8.35 -7.15 13.38
N ARG A 100 -8.15 -7.59 14.62
CA ARG A 100 -7.30 -6.89 15.59
C ARG A 100 -5.84 -6.94 15.15
N GLU A 101 -5.35 -8.10 14.71
CA GLU A 101 -3.98 -8.26 14.23
C GLU A 101 -3.70 -7.38 13.01
N PHE A 102 -4.60 -7.39 12.02
CA PHE A 102 -4.54 -6.48 10.88
C PHE A 102 -4.50 -5.01 11.32
N THR A 103 -5.33 -4.63 12.29
CA THR A 103 -5.38 -3.25 12.79
C THR A 103 -4.07 -2.84 13.44
N VAL A 104 -3.47 -3.71 14.26
CA VAL A 104 -2.19 -3.47 14.91
C VAL A 104 -1.09 -3.34 13.86
N GLU A 105 -0.97 -4.30 12.94
CA GLU A 105 0.06 -4.28 11.90
C GLU A 105 -0.05 -3.02 11.01
N LEU A 106 -1.28 -2.61 10.67
CA LEU A 106 -1.52 -1.39 9.90
C LEU A 106 -1.10 -0.13 10.67
N LEU A 107 -1.42 -0.04 11.96
CA LEU A 107 -1.05 1.10 12.80
C LEU A 107 0.46 1.18 13.07
N ASP A 108 1.11 0.04 13.24
CA ASP A 108 2.56 -0.03 13.39
C ASP A 108 3.24 0.43 12.10
N ALA A 109 2.81 -0.07 10.94
CA ALA A 109 3.33 0.37 9.64
C ALA A 109 3.11 1.88 9.36
N LEU A 110 2.00 2.45 9.84
CA LEU A 110 1.74 3.90 9.75
C LEU A 110 2.55 4.72 10.77
N SER A 111 2.92 4.13 11.91
CA SER A 111 3.74 4.81 12.93
C SER A 111 5.16 5.06 12.43
N ASP A 112 5.65 4.16 11.58
CA ASP A 112 6.95 4.27 10.91
C ASP A 112 6.89 5.16 9.65
N ALA A 113 5.83 5.94 9.42
CA ALA A 113 5.63 6.71 8.18
C ALA A 113 6.77 7.68 7.77
N ALA A 114 7.67 8.03 8.70
CA ALA A 114 8.85 8.85 8.43
C ALA A 114 10.10 8.05 8.01
N GLU A 115 10.06 6.72 8.12
CA GLU A 115 11.19 5.84 7.80
C GLU A 115 11.16 5.44 6.31
N PRO A 116 12.34 5.30 5.66
CA PRO A 116 12.43 4.72 4.34
C PRO A 116 11.83 3.31 4.32
N GLY A 117 10.80 3.08 3.50
CA GLY A 117 10.13 1.77 3.39
C GLY A 117 8.74 1.69 4.05
N ALA A 118 8.28 2.75 4.72
CA ALA A 118 6.98 2.75 5.39
C ALA A 118 5.80 2.52 4.44
N LYS A 119 5.88 3.08 3.22
CA LYS A 119 4.85 2.89 2.18
C LYS A 119 4.75 1.42 1.78
N GLU A 120 5.90 0.76 1.65
CA GLU A 120 6.01 -0.66 1.35
C GLU A 120 5.47 -1.50 2.51
N ALA A 121 5.74 -1.14 3.77
CA ALA A 121 5.20 -1.84 4.93
C ALA A 121 3.67 -1.78 4.98
N VAL A 122 3.08 -0.59 4.81
CA VAL A 122 1.62 -0.41 4.75
C VAL A 122 1.03 -1.20 3.58
N HIS A 123 1.65 -1.14 2.40
CA HIS A 123 1.21 -1.89 1.23
C HIS A 123 1.24 -3.41 1.48
N ARG A 124 2.33 -3.91 2.07
CA ARG A 124 2.48 -5.34 2.42
C ARG A 124 1.39 -5.77 3.39
N ALA A 125 1.15 -5.04 4.48
CA ALA A 125 0.09 -5.38 5.44
C ALA A 125 -1.28 -5.51 4.73
N VAL A 126 -1.66 -4.52 3.93
CA VAL A 126 -2.93 -4.53 3.21
C VAL A 126 -3.03 -5.70 2.22
N VAL A 127 -1.97 -5.99 1.46
CA VAL A 127 -1.97 -7.08 0.47
C VAL A 127 -2.03 -8.45 1.14
N SER A 128 -1.22 -8.66 2.19
CA SER A 128 -1.15 -9.91 2.94
C SER A 128 -2.48 -10.23 3.60
N TRP A 129 -3.07 -9.29 4.34
CA TRP A 129 -4.34 -9.50 5.01
C TRP A 129 -5.52 -9.66 4.03
N ARG A 130 -5.46 -9.00 2.87
CA ARG A 130 -6.41 -9.24 1.80
C ARG A 130 -6.28 -10.67 1.26
N ALA A 131 -5.09 -11.24 1.19
CA ALA A 131 -4.91 -12.63 0.78
C ALA A 131 -5.51 -13.59 1.83
N THR A 132 -5.26 -13.37 3.12
CA THR A 132 -5.90 -14.13 4.21
C THR A 132 -7.42 -14.08 4.13
N ALA A 133 -7.99 -12.88 3.96
CA ALA A 133 -9.44 -12.71 3.82
C ALA A 133 -10.01 -13.45 2.60
N ARG A 134 -9.26 -13.57 1.50
CA ARG A 134 -9.69 -14.34 0.31
C ARG A 134 -9.71 -15.83 0.58
N ILE A 135 -8.74 -16.35 1.35
CA ILE A 135 -8.72 -17.75 1.79
C ILE A 135 -9.91 -18.00 2.73
N ASN A 136 -10.15 -17.14 3.72
CA ASN A 136 -11.26 -17.28 4.67
C ASN A 136 -12.64 -17.20 3.99
N ALA A 137 -12.75 -16.46 2.88
CA ALA A 137 -13.97 -16.35 2.09
C ALA A 137 -14.31 -17.62 1.30
N ASP A 138 -13.34 -18.51 1.06
CA ASP A 138 -13.50 -19.76 0.31
C ASP A 138 -13.35 -20.96 1.25
N PRO A 139 -14.45 -21.67 1.59
CA PRO A 139 -14.40 -22.80 2.52
C PRO A 139 -13.48 -23.94 2.10
N ASP A 140 -13.25 -24.13 0.79
CA ASP A 140 -12.38 -25.18 0.29
C ASP A 140 -10.91 -24.76 0.39
N GLN A 141 -10.59 -23.51 0.06
CA GLN A 141 -9.24 -22.96 0.29
C GLN A 141 -8.90 -22.90 1.79
N LEU A 142 -9.86 -22.50 2.63
CA LEU A 142 -9.67 -22.49 4.08
C LEU A 142 -9.40 -23.91 4.62
N ARG A 143 -10.15 -24.92 4.16
CA ARG A 143 -9.93 -26.30 4.58
C ARG A 143 -8.56 -26.82 4.15
N GLU A 144 -8.11 -26.46 2.95
CA GLU A 144 -6.77 -26.82 2.47
C GLU A 144 -5.67 -26.09 3.25
N ALA A 145 -5.85 -24.80 3.54
CA ALA A 145 -4.88 -24.00 4.31
C ALA A 145 -4.73 -24.47 5.76
N LEU A 146 -5.82 -24.97 6.37
CA LEU A 146 -5.82 -25.56 7.71
C LEU A 146 -5.38 -27.04 7.73
N ARG A 147 -5.18 -27.66 6.56
CA ARG A 147 -4.74 -29.05 6.49
C ARG A 147 -3.36 -29.15 7.15
N PRO A 148 -3.14 -30.10 8.08
CA PRO A 148 -1.81 -30.36 8.61
C PRO A 148 -0.85 -30.65 7.46
N LEU A 149 0.20 -29.83 7.35
CA LEU A 149 1.41 -30.22 6.64
C LEU A 149 1.93 -31.40 7.46
N GLY A 150 1.85 -32.63 6.91
CA GLY A 150 2.32 -33.82 7.62
C GLY A 150 3.81 -33.77 7.94
N ASP A 151 4.43 -34.91 8.22
CA ASP A 151 5.89 -35.04 8.36
C ASP A 151 6.57 -34.97 6.97
N VAL A 152 6.34 -33.88 6.25
CA VAL A 152 6.87 -33.63 4.92
C VAL A 152 8.06 -32.70 5.06
N ASP A 153 9.25 -33.21 4.74
CA ASP A 153 10.45 -32.38 4.64
C ASP A 153 10.26 -31.36 3.49
N LEU A 154 10.14 -30.08 3.84
CA LEU A 154 9.98 -28.97 2.89
C LEU A 154 11.33 -28.47 2.34
N GLY A 155 12.41 -29.19 2.62
CA GLY A 155 13.75 -28.84 2.22
C GLY A 155 14.46 -27.95 3.24
N PRO A 156 15.78 -27.78 3.06
CA PRO A 156 16.60 -26.96 3.95
C PRO A 156 16.19 -25.47 3.87
N VAL A 157 16.07 -24.82 5.02
CA VAL A 157 15.87 -23.37 5.10
C VAL A 157 17.21 -22.70 4.78
N GLU A 158 17.30 -22.06 3.62
CA GLU A 158 18.42 -21.18 3.30
C GLU A 158 18.30 -19.89 4.11
N VAL A 159 19.13 -19.75 5.15
CA VAL A 159 19.27 -18.50 5.90
C VAL A 159 20.37 -17.70 5.21
N TYR A 160 20.00 -16.60 4.56
CA TYR A 160 20.98 -15.64 4.05
C TYR A 160 21.52 -14.80 5.22
N GLU A 161 22.84 -14.83 5.42
CA GLU A 161 23.57 -13.94 6.34
C GLU A 161 23.71 -12.51 5.79
#